data_AF-A0A9E3QGR8-F1
#
_entry.id   AF-A0A9E3QGR8-F1
#
_cell.length_a   1.000
_cell.length_b   1.000
_cell.length_c   1.000
_cell.angle_alpha   90.00
_cell.angle_beta   90.00
_cell.angle_gamma   90.00
#
_symmetry.space_group_name_H-M   'P 1'
#
loop_
_entity.id
_entity.type
_entity.pdbx_description
1 polymer ?
#
loop_
_entity_poly.entity_id
_entity_poly.type
_entity_poly.pdbx_seq_one_letter_code
_entity_poly.pdbx_strand_id
1 'polypeptide(L)'
;MHGSILTLVALGNAIATTIGRATGTGPFGFMQQNPMVWVGLIQAYLLMTIIAVLLVLGSGQANARKWNVVGALAHCAPLIAALSSLDVFKAMGASGIVWLPITFHLVFLCLETIAALSPDPESGPAQVTG
;
A
#
# COMPACT_ATOMS: atom_id res chain seq x y z
N MET A 1 12.37 3.11 -6.42
CA MET A 1 12.15 3.79 -5.12
C MET A 1 10.84 3.35 -4.48
N HIS A 2 9.69 3.66 -5.08
CA HIS A 2 8.35 3.37 -4.52
C HIS A 2 8.11 1.88 -4.23
N GLY A 3 8.26 1.01 -5.23
CA GLY A 3 8.03 -0.43 -5.05
C GLY A 3 8.95 -1.08 -4.00
N SER A 4 10.21 -0.64 -3.90
CA SER A 4 11.15 -1.14 -2.89
C SER A 4 10.75 -0.77 -1.47
N ILE A 5 10.28 0.47 -1.25
CA ILE A 5 9.76 0.92 0.05
C ILE A 5 8.51 0.11 0.42
N LEU A 6 7.60 -0.09 -0.54
CA LEU A 6 6.40 -0.91 -0.33
C LEU A 6 6.74 -2.34 0.07
N THR A 7 7.71 -2.98 -0.60
CA THR A 7 8.14 -4.34 -0.27
C THR A 7 8.66 -4.43 1.17
N LEU A 8 9.53 -3.50 1.58
CA LEU A 8 10.09 -3.48 2.93
C LEU A 8 9.01 -3.22 3.99
N VAL A 9 8.12 -2.25 3.74
CA VAL A 9 7.03 -1.91 4.67
C VAL A 9 6.05 -3.08 4.81
N ALA A 10 5.68 -3.73 3.70
CA ALA A 10 4.75 -4.85 3.72
C ALA A 10 5.34 -6.06 4.45
N LEU A 11 6.59 -6.43 4.15
CA LEU A 11 7.25 -7.55 4.81
C LEU A 11 7.53 -7.28 6.29
N GLY A 12 8.00 -6.07 6.62
CA GLY A 12 8.20 -5.64 8.00
C GLY A 12 6.91 -5.69 8.82
N ASN A 13 5.79 -5.20 8.26
CA ASN A 13 4.49 -5.28 8.90
C ASN A 13 3.98 -6.72 9.04
N ALA A 14 4.21 -7.60 8.06
CA ALA A 14 3.85 -9.01 8.17
C ALA A 14 4.58 -9.70 9.33
N ILE A 15 5.88 -9.42 9.49
CA ILE A 15 6.69 -9.92 10.60
C ILE A 15 6.19 -9.34 11.93
N ALA A 16 6.07 -8.01 12.02
CA ALA A 16 5.63 -7.33 13.24
C ALA A 16 4.23 -7.77 13.70
N THR A 17 3.32 -7.98 12.75
CA THR A 17 1.97 -8.48 13.01
C THR A 17 1.98 -9.92 13.51
N THR A 18 2.84 -10.76 12.95
CA THR A 18 3.01 -12.15 13.40
C THR A 18 3.59 -12.22 14.82
N ILE A 19 4.61 -11.42 15.13
CA ILE A 19 5.21 -11.33 16.47
C ILE A 19 4.20 -10.76 17.48
N GLY A 20 3.50 -9.68 17.13
CA GLY A 20 2.51 -9.06 18.01
C GLY A 20 1.35 -10.01 18.34
N ARG A 21 0.86 -10.77 17.35
CA ARG A 21 -0.14 -11.83 17.57
C ARG A 21 0.39 -12.95 18.48
N ALA A 22 1.62 -13.42 18.26
CA ALA A 22 2.20 -14.52 19.04
C ALA A 22 2.47 -14.14 20.50
N THR A 23 2.92 -12.90 20.73
CA THR A 23 3.29 -12.40 22.07
C THR A 23 2.13 -11.75 22.81
N GLY A 24 1.09 -11.30 22.11
CA GLY A 24 0.01 -10.47 22.67
C GLY A 24 0.45 -9.06 23.05
N THR A 25 1.64 -8.61 22.61
CA THR A 25 2.22 -7.32 23.00
C THR A 25 2.29 -6.33 21.85
N GLY A 26 2.37 -5.05 22.21
CA GLY A 26 2.52 -3.96 21.25
C GLY A 26 1.25 -3.65 20.45
N PRO A 27 1.37 -2.85 19.38
CA PRO A 27 0.22 -2.31 18.64
C PRO A 27 -0.60 -3.41 17.92
N PHE A 28 0.01 -4.57 17.64
CA PHE A 28 -0.66 -5.73 17.05
C PHE A 28 -1.07 -6.80 18.08
N GLY A 29 -0.85 -6.56 19.38
CA GLY A 29 -1.15 -7.52 20.45
C GLY A 29 -2.62 -7.91 20.56
N PHE A 30 -3.53 -7.00 20.19
CA PHE A 30 -4.98 -7.24 20.19
C PHE A 30 -5.40 -8.41 19.28
N MET A 31 -4.57 -8.79 18.30
CA MET A 31 -4.84 -9.89 17.39
C MET A 31 -4.66 -11.26 18.01
N GLN A 32 -4.00 -11.36 19.18
CA GLN A 32 -3.92 -12.61 19.92
C GLN A 32 -5.32 -13.16 20.24
N GLN A 33 -6.26 -12.26 20.57
CA GLN A 33 -7.65 -12.59 20.86
C GLN A 33 -8.54 -12.59 19.60
N ASN A 34 -8.03 -12.12 18.46
CA ASN A 34 -8.78 -11.93 17.22
C ASN A 34 -8.04 -12.57 16.02
N PRO A 35 -7.91 -13.91 15.98
CA PRO A 35 -7.07 -14.60 15.00
C PRO A 35 -7.52 -14.40 13.54
N MET A 36 -8.81 -14.18 13.29
CA MET A 36 -9.33 -13.89 11.95
C MET A 36 -8.81 -12.54 11.41
N VAL A 37 -8.63 -11.54 12.28
CA VAL A 37 -8.06 -10.25 11.89
C VAL A 37 -6.61 -10.41 11.46
N TRP A 38 -5.85 -11.25 12.17
CA TRP A 38 -4.48 -11.59 11.79
C TRP A 38 -4.39 -12.26 10.41
N VAL A 39 -5.27 -13.23 10.11
CA VAL A 39 -5.29 -13.89 8.78
C VAL A 39 -5.52 -12.87 7.68
N GLY A 40 -6.53 -12.00 7.83
CA GLY A 40 -6.84 -10.97 6.84
C GLY A 40 -5.69 -9.99 6.63
N LEU A 41 -5.03 -9.55 7.71
CA LEU A 41 -3.89 -8.64 7.62
C LEU A 41 -2.66 -9.26 6.98
N ILE A 42 -2.33 -10.52 7.30
CA ILE A 42 -1.22 -11.22 6.63
C ILE A 42 -1.51 -11.40 5.14
N GLN A 43 -2.73 -11.78 4.76
CA GLN A 43 -3.13 -11.87 3.36
C GLN A 43 -2.97 -10.52 2.65
N ALA A 44 -3.40 -9.42 3.28
CA ALA A 44 -3.25 -8.08 2.74
C ALA A 44 -1.77 -7.69 2.56
N TYR A 45 -0.90 -7.93 3.56
CA TYR A 45 0.52 -7.60 3.47
C TYR A 45 1.27 -8.44 2.43
N LEU A 46 0.94 -9.73 2.30
CA LEU A 46 1.53 -10.59 1.27
C LEU A 46 1.08 -10.17 -0.14
N LEU A 47 -0.21 -9.86 -0.32
CA LEU A 47 -0.71 -9.33 -1.60
C LEU A 47 -0.02 -8.00 -1.94
N MET A 48 0.09 -7.09 -0.97
CA MET A 48 0.83 -5.83 -1.13
C MET A 48 2.29 -6.06 -1.52
N THR A 49 2.95 -7.08 -0.97
CA THR A 49 4.32 -7.44 -1.34
C THR A 49 4.41 -7.86 -2.79
N ILE A 50 3.47 -8.68 -3.28
CA ILE A 50 3.41 -9.11 -4.68
C ILE A 50 3.21 -7.91 -5.61
N ILE A 51 2.24 -7.05 -5.29
CA ILE A 51 1.97 -5.83 -6.08
C ILE A 51 3.18 -4.89 -6.08
N ALA A 52 3.84 -4.73 -4.94
CA ALA A 52 5.05 -3.92 -4.82
C ALA A 52 6.17 -4.43 -5.75
N VAL A 53 6.40 -5.74 -5.79
CA VAL A 53 7.36 -6.36 -6.71
C VAL A 53 6.97 -6.11 -8.16
N LEU A 54 5.69 -6.25 -8.51
CA LEU A 54 5.20 -5.95 -9.86
C LEU A 54 5.42 -4.47 -10.24
N LEU A 55 5.23 -3.53 -9.32
CA LEU A 55 5.51 -2.12 -9.55
C LEU A 55 7.01 -1.83 -9.70
N VAL A 56 7.89 -2.53 -8.96
CA VAL A 56 9.34 -2.44 -9.18
C VAL A 56 9.69 -2.87 -10.61
N LEU A 57 9.19 -4.04 -11.03
CA LEU A 57 9.45 -4.58 -12.38
C LEU A 57 8.83 -3.70 -13.48
N GLY A 58 7.65 -3.15 -13.21
CA GLY A 58 6.92 -2.28 -14.11
C GLY A 58 7.55 -0.90 -14.30
N SER A 59 8.17 -0.35 -13.25
CA SER A 59 8.81 0.97 -13.30
C SER A 59 9.97 1.08 -14.28
N GLY A 60 10.55 -0.05 -14.71
CA GLY A 60 11.60 -0.10 -15.75
C GLY A 60 11.07 -0.26 -17.17
N GLN A 61 9.74 -0.31 -17.37
CA GLN A 61 9.13 -0.51 -18.68
C GLN A 61 8.93 0.81 -19.43
N ALA A 62 8.96 0.76 -20.77
CA ALA A 62 8.83 1.94 -21.65
C ALA A 62 7.53 2.74 -21.47
N ASN A 63 6.51 2.18 -20.79
CA ASN A 63 5.25 2.87 -20.51
C ASN A 63 5.00 2.94 -18.99
N ALA A 64 5.82 3.75 -18.30
CA ALA A 64 5.74 3.94 -16.86
C ALA A 64 4.36 4.47 -16.40
N ARG A 65 3.68 5.27 -17.24
CA ARG A 65 2.36 5.83 -16.94
C ARG A 65 1.29 4.76 -16.68
N LYS A 66 1.29 3.65 -17.43
CA LYS A 66 0.39 2.52 -17.15
C LYS A 66 0.61 1.94 -15.76
N TRP A 67 1.87 1.87 -15.33
CA TRP A 67 2.23 1.34 -14.02
C TRP A 67 1.87 2.30 -12.88
N ASN A 68 1.88 3.61 -13.12
CA ASN A 68 1.36 4.60 -12.15
C ASN A 68 -0.16 4.43 -11.93
N VAL A 69 -0.93 4.14 -12.98
CA VAL A 69 -2.37 3.83 -12.86
C VAL A 69 -2.59 2.55 -12.06
N VAL A 70 -1.81 1.50 -12.33
CA VAL A 70 -1.85 0.25 -11.55
C VAL A 70 -1.50 0.52 -10.09
N GLY A 71 -0.50 1.36 -9.82
CA GLY A 71 -0.13 1.81 -8.48
C GLY A 71 -1.28 2.54 -7.78
N ALA A 72 -1.93 3.50 -8.43
CA ALA A 72 -3.09 4.19 -7.90
C ALA A 72 -4.24 3.22 -7.53
N LEU A 73 -4.56 2.28 -8.42
CA LEU A 73 -5.57 1.25 -8.14
C LEU A 73 -5.19 0.35 -6.96
N ALA A 74 -3.92 -0.03 -6.87
CA ALA A 74 -3.38 -0.84 -5.77
C ALA A 74 -3.48 -0.15 -4.41
N HIS A 75 -3.44 1.18 -4.36
CA HIS A 75 -3.63 1.93 -3.12
C HIS A 75 -5.09 2.22 -2.79
N CYS A 76 -5.97 2.30 -3.81
CA CYS A 76 -7.38 2.60 -3.64
C CYS A 76 -8.14 1.48 -2.88
N ALA A 77 -7.96 0.21 -3.28
CA ALA A 77 -8.69 -0.89 -2.65
C ALA A 77 -8.36 -1.07 -1.15
N PRO A 78 -7.10 -1.02 -0.70
CA PRO A 78 -6.78 -1.03 0.73
C PRO A 78 -7.29 0.20 1.48
N LEU A 79 -7.31 1.38 0.86
CA LEU A 79 -7.86 2.59 1.48
C LEU A 79 -9.36 2.45 1.75
N ILE A 80 -10.13 1.95 0.78
CA ILE A 80 -11.55 1.65 0.95
C ILE A 80 -11.74 0.63 2.07
N ALA A 81 -10.98 -0.47 2.05
CA ALA A 81 -11.06 -1.48 3.09
C ALA A 81 -10.77 -0.91 4.49
N ALA A 82 -9.75 -0.06 4.63
CA ALA A 82 -9.40 0.58 5.90
C ALA A 82 -10.49 1.53 6.40
N LEU A 83 -11.06 2.35 5.52
CA LEU A 83 -12.17 3.27 5.85
C LEU A 83 -13.45 2.50 6.23
N SER A 84 -13.78 1.44 5.50
CA SER A 84 -14.93 0.58 5.80
C SER A 84 -14.78 -0.22 7.09
N SER A 85 -13.56 -0.37 7.60
CA SER A 85 -13.25 -1.15 8.81
C SER A 85 -13.17 -0.32 10.09
N LEU A 86 -13.39 1.01 10.02
CA LEU A 86 -13.18 1.92 11.15
C LEU A 86 -13.95 1.49 12.42
N ASP A 87 -15.22 1.10 12.27
CA ASP A 87 -16.04 0.66 13.40
C ASP A 87 -15.52 -0.65 14.02
N VAL A 88 -14.98 -1.55 13.21
CA VAL A 88 -14.36 -2.80 13.66
C VAL A 88 -13.11 -2.49 14.49
N PHE A 89 -12.22 -1.62 13.99
CA PHE A 89 -11.03 -1.20 14.74
C PHE A 89 -11.37 -0.44 16.02
N LYS A 90 -12.43 0.39 16.00
CA LYS A 90 -12.93 1.08 17.19
C LYS A 90 -13.47 0.10 18.24
N ALA A 91 -14.25 -0.89 17.84
CA ALA A 91 -14.76 -1.94 18.73
C ALA A 91 -13.64 -2.77 19.38
N MET A 92 -12.51 -2.94 18.69
CA MET A 92 -11.33 -3.65 19.21
C MET A 92 -10.38 -2.76 20.04
N GLY A 93 -10.71 -1.48 20.26
CA GLY A 93 -9.82 -0.54 20.97
C GLY A 93 -8.55 -0.18 20.19
N ALA A 94 -8.50 -0.47 18.89
CA ALA A 94 -7.34 -0.30 18.02
C ALA A 94 -7.50 0.90 17.05
N SER A 95 -8.34 1.88 17.39
CA SER A 95 -8.61 3.05 16.54
C SER A 95 -7.38 3.91 16.23
N GLY A 96 -6.35 3.88 17.08
CA GLY A 96 -5.09 4.57 16.79
C GLY A 96 -4.30 3.96 15.63
N ILE A 97 -4.34 2.62 15.49
CA ILE A 97 -3.48 1.93 14.51
C ILE A 97 -4.01 2.03 13.09
N VAL A 98 -5.34 2.13 12.91
CA VAL A 98 -5.97 2.16 11.57
C VAL A 98 -5.66 3.43 10.80
N TRP A 99 -5.33 4.53 11.48
CA TRP A 99 -4.94 5.77 10.81
C TRP A 99 -3.59 5.66 10.09
N LEU A 100 -2.67 4.83 10.59
CA LEU A 100 -1.37 4.63 9.97
C LEU A 100 -1.47 4.11 8.51
N PRO A 101 -2.18 3.00 8.22
CA PRO A 101 -2.38 2.56 6.85
C PRO A 101 -3.26 3.54 6.04
N ILE A 102 -4.27 4.19 6.64
CA ILE A 102 -5.09 5.20 5.92
C ILE A 102 -4.20 6.32 5.38
N THR A 103 -3.38 6.93 6.24
CA THR A 103 -2.46 8.01 5.84
C THR A 103 -1.46 7.51 4.78
N PHE A 104 -0.89 6.33 4.99
CA PHE A 104 0.04 5.73 4.03
C PHE A 104 -0.59 5.55 2.65
N HIS A 105 -1.76 4.89 2.58
CA HIS A 105 -2.43 4.65 1.31
C HIS A 105 -2.91 5.93 0.64
N LEU A 106 -3.38 6.91 1.40
CA LEU A 106 -3.81 8.20 0.87
C LEU A 106 -2.64 8.98 0.23
N VAL A 107 -1.50 9.08 0.94
CA VAL A 107 -0.31 9.78 0.42
C VAL A 107 0.16 9.14 -0.89
N PHE A 108 0.30 7.82 -0.91
CA PHE A 108 0.79 7.13 -2.10
C PHE A 108 -0.23 7.11 -3.24
N LEU A 109 -1.54 7.06 -2.95
CA LEU A 109 -2.58 7.24 -3.96
C LEU A 109 -2.48 8.61 -4.62
N CYS A 110 -2.26 9.68 -3.83
CA CYS A 110 -2.07 11.03 -4.37
C CYS A 110 -0.82 11.11 -5.26
N LEU A 111 0.31 10.55 -4.81
CA LEU A 111 1.55 10.52 -5.59
C LEU A 111 1.37 9.79 -6.93
N GLU A 112 0.75 8.61 -6.92
CA GLU A 112 0.50 7.82 -8.13
C GLU A 112 -0.48 8.50 -9.08
N THR A 113 -1.52 9.13 -8.53
CA THR A 113 -2.49 9.88 -9.32
C THR A 113 -1.82 11.08 -10.00
N ILE A 114 -1.00 11.83 -9.28
CA ILE A 114 -0.23 12.95 -9.86
C ILE A 114 0.71 12.44 -10.95
N ALA A 115 1.43 11.34 -10.69
CA ALA A 115 2.35 10.74 -11.66
C ALA A 115 1.64 10.17 -12.90
N ALA A 116 0.40 9.68 -12.76
CA ALA A 116 -0.40 9.18 -13.88
C ALA A 116 -1.00 10.30 -14.76
N LEU A 117 -1.23 11.47 -14.17
CA LEU A 117 -1.78 12.66 -14.82
C LEU A 117 -0.71 13.60 -15.38
N SER A 118 0.53 13.49 -14.89
CA SER A 118 1.65 14.29 -15.40
C SER A 118 2.04 13.87 -16.82
N PRO A 119 2.37 14.81 -17.71
CA PRO A 119 2.83 14.50 -19.05
C PRO A 119 4.19 13.80 -19.01
N ASP A 120 4.42 12.86 -19.94
CA ASP A 120 5.70 12.19 -20.08
C ASP A 120 6.79 13.22 -20.47
N PRO A 121 8.00 13.16 -19.88
CA PRO A 121 9.07 14.12 -20.17
C PRO A 121 9.55 14.12 -21.64
N GLU A 122 9.17 13.13 -22.44
CA GLU A 122 9.51 13.07 -23.88
C GLU A 122 8.55 13.84 -24.80
N SER A 123 7.47 14.47 -24.30
CA SER A 123 6.64 15.35 -25.13
C SER A 123 7.25 16.75 -25.30
N GLY A 124 8.53 16.81 -25.67
CA GLY A 124 9.14 18.04 -26.19
C GLY A 124 8.48 18.46 -27.51
N PRO A 125 8.41 19.76 -27.82
CA PRO A 125 7.78 20.22 -29.06
C PRO A 125 8.45 19.56 -30.26
N ALA A 126 7.64 18.98 -31.15
CA ALA A 126 8.09 18.34 -32.37
C ALA A 126 9.10 19.25 -33.10
N GLN A 127 10.33 18.75 -33.28
CA GLN A 127 11.30 19.43 -34.12
C GLN A 127 10.75 19.43 -35.56
N VAL A 128 10.34 20.61 -36.02
CA VAL A 128 10.01 20.87 -37.41
C VAL A 128 11.34 20.84 -38.18
N THR A 129 11.65 19.74 -38.84
CA THR A 129 12.77 19.68 -39.79
C THR A 129 12.31 20.34 -41.09
N GLY A 130 12.91 21.49 -41.39
CA GLY A 130 12.82 22.17 -42.68
C GLY A 130 13.77 21.60 -43.72
#